data_AF-A0A821TIZ3-F1
#
_entry.id   AF-A0A821TIZ3-F1
#
_cell.length_a   1.000
_cell.length_b   1.000
_cell.length_c   1.000
_cell.angle_alpha   90.00
_cell.angle_beta   90.00
_cell.angle_gamma   90.00
#
_symmetry.space_group_name_H-M   'P 1'
#
loop_
_entity.id
_entity.type
_entity.pdbx_description
1 polymer ?
#
loop_
_entity_poly.entity_id
_entity_poly.type
_entity_poly.pdbx_seq_one_letter_code
_entity_poly.pdbx_strand_id
1 'polypeptide(L)'
;MILNFLRVAECPLEYMVSSSYSEYHSQKANARDIIAANKLRSTIETLHQSMKSYYTNELKTYFNECEHFWDVLFQIQEILIQQEKISHRFLDDLLKCGRIIRIRDIYDTDLPAIVLDGSFSASGKNANHQRIISALVISQSGNRLLTDLDRLILKENEKMFILPVQKWSIDQNEQEQKLIYQIKNINITDLLDITNEIIPNINYNEILEGHWNHRMGDTFDIELESTMGTDKALKQAIEKLKSIRQKSNNQSIASNRFILLNDLLNKASQSSLLNDLHELNVKLENENSLNLNENFHYIRKLKFYENKYSEMNKRLTSLQTSLQTSAEYESMLEVLKDLNYISNNNLLSLKGQVAAIFGSGKELLLTELIYQNLIDNLTSSEIAALLSSIIFQGKRYDDQYNDENKKKEITPTLHQAKQELISIARRLDQIQRDYKIPTNIEDELNFSIMSLVYKWAQGAKFYDIMNDPEMEEIDIQEGTIVRTIMRIEELCSDIRNAGKTVGNSELVDKLNQVTALIKRGIVFAPSLYFSETITTL
;
A
#
# COMPACT_ATOMS: atom_id res chain seq x y z
N MET A 1 0.63 -25.94 17.06
CA MET A 1 -0.53 -25.34 17.77
C MET A 1 -1.85 -26.08 17.49
N ILE A 2 -2.33 -26.11 16.23
CA ILE A 2 -3.61 -26.77 15.85
C ILE A 2 -3.71 -28.21 16.40
N LEU A 3 -2.65 -29.01 16.20
CA LEU A 3 -2.59 -30.39 16.71
C LEU A 3 -2.71 -30.49 18.24
N ASN A 4 -2.21 -29.50 19.00
CA ASN A 4 -2.34 -29.48 20.46
C ASN A 4 -3.77 -29.16 20.91
N PHE A 5 -4.51 -28.33 20.17
CA PHE A 5 -5.93 -28.09 20.45
C PHE A 5 -6.78 -29.31 20.10
N LEU A 6 -6.52 -29.97 18.97
CA LEU A 6 -7.20 -31.22 18.63
C LEU A 6 -6.89 -32.35 19.61
N ARG A 7 -5.75 -32.29 20.31
CA ARG A 7 -5.40 -33.21 21.41
C ARG A 7 -6.22 -32.93 22.68
N VAL A 8 -6.55 -31.68 22.96
CA VAL A 8 -7.25 -31.26 24.18
C VAL A 8 -8.72 -30.99 23.86
N ALA A 9 -9.56 -32.02 23.99
CA ALA A 9 -10.98 -31.96 23.64
C ALA A 9 -11.79 -30.89 24.39
N GLU A 10 -11.28 -30.38 25.51
CA GLU A 10 -11.97 -29.39 26.35
C GLU A 10 -11.96 -27.97 25.76
N CYS A 11 -11.03 -27.66 24.84
CA CYS A 11 -10.91 -26.32 24.27
C CYS A 11 -10.86 -26.40 22.73
N PRO A 12 -11.97 -26.07 22.04
CA PRO A 12 -11.98 -26.03 20.58
C PRO A 12 -11.13 -24.86 20.08
N LEU A 13 -10.46 -25.05 18.94
CA LEU A 13 -9.56 -24.02 18.38
C LEU A 13 -10.35 -22.75 18.00
N GLU A 14 -11.60 -22.90 17.59
CA GLU A 14 -12.51 -21.79 17.27
C GLU A 14 -12.68 -20.85 18.46
N TYR A 15 -12.68 -21.38 19.68
CA TYR A 15 -12.75 -20.57 20.90
C TYR A 15 -11.46 -19.74 21.08
N MET A 16 -10.29 -20.32 20.81
CA MET A 16 -9.01 -19.59 20.87
C MET A 16 -8.96 -18.49 19.81
N VAL A 17 -9.38 -18.79 18.57
CA VAL A 17 -9.40 -17.83 17.46
C VAL A 17 -10.35 -16.67 17.79
N SER A 18 -11.55 -16.98 18.31
CA SER A 18 -12.54 -15.98 18.75
C SER A 18 -12.05 -15.08 19.90
N SER A 19 -11.14 -15.60 20.72
CA SER A 19 -10.55 -14.90 21.86
C SER A 19 -9.19 -14.27 21.52
N SER A 20 -8.75 -14.33 20.27
CA SER A 20 -7.47 -13.79 19.83
C SER A 20 -7.46 -12.25 19.89
N TYR A 21 -6.26 -11.68 20.13
CA TYR A 21 -6.11 -10.23 20.24
C TYR A 21 -6.43 -9.49 18.93
N SER A 22 -6.14 -10.12 17.78
CA SER A 22 -6.49 -9.62 16.45
C SER A 22 -8.00 -9.53 16.26
N GLU A 23 -8.76 -10.55 16.70
CA GLU A 23 -10.20 -10.53 16.61
C GLU A 23 -10.83 -9.53 17.57
N TYR A 24 -10.31 -9.39 18.79
CA TYR A 24 -10.79 -8.39 19.74
C TYR A 24 -10.69 -6.95 19.18
N HIS A 25 -9.57 -6.61 18.54
CA HIS A 25 -9.41 -5.30 17.90
C HIS A 25 -10.32 -5.13 16.70
N SER A 26 -10.50 -6.18 15.89
CA SER A 26 -11.42 -6.17 14.76
C SER A 26 -12.86 -5.96 15.22
N GLN A 27 -13.31 -6.65 16.27
CA GLN A 27 -14.63 -6.49 16.86
C GLN A 27 -14.85 -5.06 17.41
N LYS A 28 -13.85 -4.49 18.09
CA LYS A 28 -13.92 -3.12 18.62
C LYS A 28 -13.95 -2.05 17.51
N ALA A 29 -13.16 -2.24 16.46
CA ALA A 29 -13.19 -1.39 15.27
C ALA A 29 -14.55 -1.49 14.57
N ASN A 30 -15.07 -2.71 14.39
CA ASN A 30 -16.38 -2.98 13.80
C ASN A 30 -17.49 -2.26 14.57
N ALA A 31 -17.49 -2.28 15.91
CA ALA A 31 -18.52 -1.59 16.70
C ALA A 31 -18.56 -0.07 16.44
N ARG A 32 -17.39 0.58 16.32
CA ARG A 32 -17.30 2.01 16.01
C ARG A 32 -17.74 2.30 14.58
N ASP A 33 -17.27 1.49 13.63
CA ASP A 33 -17.58 1.63 12.21
C ASP A 33 -19.08 1.37 11.95
N ILE A 34 -19.72 0.44 12.66
CA ILE A 34 -21.17 0.21 12.64
C ILE A 34 -21.94 1.42 13.16
N ILE A 35 -21.51 2.03 14.28
CA ILE A 35 -22.15 3.24 14.83
C ILE A 35 -22.03 4.40 13.83
N ALA A 36 -20.86 4.58 13.23
CA ALA A 36 -20.61 5.60 12.21
C ALA A 36 -21.46 5.34 10.95
N ALA A 37 -21.54 4.10 10.47
CA ALA A 37 -22.37 3.70 9.33
C ALA A 37 -23.87 3.94 9.59
N ASN A 38 -24.36 3.62 10.79
CA ASN A 38 -25.75 3.90 11.18
C ASN A 38 -26.04 5.41 11.24
N LYS A 39 -25.08 6.21 11.73
CA LYS A 39 -25.19 7.68 11.72
C LYS A 39 -25.20 8.24 10.29
N LEU A 40 -24.36 7.70 9.40
CA LEU A 40 -24.36 8.08 7.99
C LEU A 40 -25.71 7.72 7.34
N ARG A 41 -26.22 6.51 7.58
CA ARG A 41 -27.51 6.06 7.09
C ARG A 41 -28.65 6.98 7.54
N SER A 42 -28.70 7.34 8.82
CA SER A 42 -29.75 8.25 9.31
C SER A 42 -29.63 9.64 8.69
N THR A 43 -28.41 10.16 8.46
CA THR A 43 -28.22 11.42 7.73
C THR A 43 -28.63 11.34 6.26
N ILE A 44 -28.43 10.20 5.60
CA ILE A 44 -28.88 9.96 4.23
C ILE A 44 -30.41 9.92 4.18
N GLU A 45 -31.06 9.25 5.14
CA GLU A 45 -32.52 9.16 5.24
C GLU A 45 -33.16 10.53 5.50
N THR A 46 -32.57 11.37 6.37
CA THR A 46 -33.08 12.74 6.59
C THR A 46 -32.91 13.64 5.36
N LEU A 47 -31.78 13.52 4.64
CA LEU A 47 -31.56 14.24 3.38
C LEU A 47 -32.56 13.80 2.31
N HIS A 48 -32.80 12.49 2.14
CA HIS A 48 -33.81 11.96 1.22
C HIS A 48 -35.23 12.48 1.55
N GLN A 49 -35.58 12.56 2.83
CA GLN A 49 -36.87 13.11 3.26
C GLN A 49 -36.99 14.61 2.94
N SER A 50 -35.93 15.38 3.16
CA SER A 50 -35.90 16.83 2.84
C SER A 50 -35.98 17.11 1.33
N MET A 51 -35.48 16.19 0.50
CA MET A 51 -35.44 16.34 -0.95
C MET A 51 -36.66 15.76 -1.68
N LYS A 52 -37.60 15.12 -0.98
CA LYS A 52 -38.74 14.42 -1.60
C LYS A 52 -39.64 15.32 -2.48
N SER A 53 -39.60 16.64 -2.28
CA SER A 53 -40.30 17.64 -3.09
C SER A 53 -39.53 18.17 -4.29
N TYR A 54 -38.20 17.98 -4.34
CA TYR A 54 -37.30 18.56 -5.34
C TYR A 54 -36.54 17.51 -6.16
N TYR A 55 -36.54 16.25 -5.73
CA TYR A 55 -35.80 15.16 -6.37
C TYR A 55 -36.54 14.65 -7.61
N THR A 56 -36.35 15.35 -8.74
CA THR A 56 -36.79 14.86 -10.05
C THR A 56 -35.75 13.90 -10.63
N ASN A 57 -36.18 12.92 -11.42
CA ASN A 57 -35.26 12.02 -12.12
C ASN A 57 -34.29 12.79 -13.05
N GLU A 58 -34.72 13.94 -13.56
CA GLU A 58 -33.94 14.84 -14.42
C GLU A 58 -32.71 15.42 -13.69
N LEU A 59 -32.85 15.79 -12.42
CA LEU A 59 -31.71 16.27 -11.62
C LEU A 59 -30.70 15.16 -11.33
N LYS A 60 -31.17 13.92 -11.21
CA LYS A 60 -30.29 12.75 -11.02
C LYS A 60 -29.53 12.41 -12.30
N THR A 61 -30.19 12.48 -13.47
CA THR A 61 -29.52 12.29 -14.76
C THR A 61 -28.47 13.38 -14.99
N TYR A 62 -28.83 14.64 -14.74
CA TYR A 62 -27.89 15.76 -14.81
C TYR A 62 -26.67 15.58 -13.89
N PHE A 63 -26.88 15.14 -12.64
CA PHE A 63 -25.77 14.88 -11.72
C PHE A 63 -24.84 13.76 -12.19
N ASN A 64 -25.39 12.66 -12.71
CA ASN A 64 -24.60 11.56 -13.24
C ASN A 64 -23.80 11.99 -14.49
N GLU A 65 -24.39 12.86 -15.33
CA GLU A 65 -23.68 13.44 -16.48
C GLU A 65 -22.55 14.37 -16.04
N CYS A 66 -22.74 15.13 -14.94
CA CYS A 66 -21.67 15.90 -14.32
C CYS A 66 -20.54 15.02 -13.77
N GLU A 67 -20.87 13.92 -13.09
CA GLU A 67 -19.89 12.96 -12.57
C GLU A 67 -19.08 12.35 -13.72
N HIS A 68 -19.76 11.93 -14.79
CA HIS A 68 -19.12 11.40 -15.99
C HIS A 68 -18.19 12.42 -16.66
N PHE A 69 -18.60 13.68 -16.75
CA PHE A 69 -17.76 14.74 -17.29
C PHE A 69 -16.45 14.88 -16.52
N TRP A 70 -16.52 14.84 -15.19
CA TRP A 70 -15.32 14.95 -14.35
C TRP A 70 -14.41 13.73 -14.44
N ASP A 71 -14.97 12.53 -14.51
CA ASP A 71 -14.18 11.31 -14.69
C ASP A 71 -13.39 11.33 -15.99
N VAL A 72 -14.02 11.77 -17.09
CA VAL A 72 -13.35 11.90 -18.39
C VAL A 72 -12.30 13.00 -18.37
N LEU A 73 -12.58 14.15 -17.74
CA LEU A 73 -11.60 15.22 -17.60
C LEU A 73 -10.38 14.77 -16.76
N PHE A 74 -10.61 14.02 -15.68
CA PHE A 74 -9.53 13.52 -14.85
C PHE A 74 -8.66 12.49 -15.58
N GLN A 75 -9.26 11.60 -16.37
CA GLN A 75 -8.51 10.68 -17.24
C GLN A 75 -7.60 11.45 -18.20
N ILE A 76 -8.12 12.52 -18.80
CA ILE A 76 -7.36 13.42 -19.66
C ILE A 76 -6.22 14.12 -18.89
N GLN A 77 -6.47 14.58 -17.66
CA GLN A 77 -5.45 15.19 -16.80
C GLN A 77 -4.37 14.18 -16.35
N GLU A 78 -4.74 12.95 -16.03
CA GLU A 78 -3.80 11.86 -15.72
C GLU A 78 -2.87 11.60 -16.91
N ILE A 79 -3.39 11.63 -18.14
CA ILE A 79 -2.58 11.50 -19.36
C ILE A 79 -1.59 12.66 -19.50
N LEU A 80 -1.99 13.88 -19.14
CA LEU A 80 -1.09 15.03 -19.08
C LEU A 80 0.04 14.84 -18.06
N ILE A 81 -0.23 14.18 -16.93
CA ILE A 81 0.72 13.96 -15.84
C ILE A 81 1.66 12.78 -16.12
N GLN A 82 1.12 11.63 -16.55
CA GLN A 82 1.81 10.33 -16.53
C GLN A 82 2.69 10.05 -17.76
N GLN A 83 2.53 10.76 -18.88
CA GLN A 83 3.27 10.37 -20.09
C GLN A 83 4.72 10.90 -20.14
N GLU A 84 5.68 9.99 -20.02
CA GLU A 84 7.11 10.17 -20.36
C GLU A 84 7.36 10.43 -21.87
N LYS A 85 6.34 10.28 -22.73
CA LYS A 85 6.47 10.37 -24.21
C LYS A 85 5.97 11.67 -24.84
N ILE A 86 5.28 12.55 -24.11
CA ILE A 86 4.98 13.90 -24.60
C ILE A 86 6.19 14.76 -24.23
N SER A 87 6.93 15.24 -25.23
CA SER A 87 8.10 16.08 -24.99
C SER A 87 7.74 17.22 -24.03
N HIS A 88 8.51 17.44 -22.96
CA HIS A 88 8.37 18.60 -22.06
C HIS A 88 8.20 19.91 -22.86
N ARG A 89 8.90 20.00 -23.99
CA ARG A 89 8.79 21.05 -24.99
C ARG A 89 7.37 21.33 -25.50
N PHE A 90 6.55 20.30 -25.67
CA PHE A 90 5.16 20.45 -26.12
C PHE A 90 4.31 21.07 -25.01
N LEU A 91 4.45 20.63 -23.77
CA LEU A 91 3.73 21.24 -22.64
C LEU A 91 4.22 22.67 -22.34
N ASP A 92 5.53 22.92 -22.45
CA ASP A 92 6.09 24.28 -22.40
C ASP A 92 5.53 25.14 -23.55
N ASP A 93 5.34 24.54 -24.74
CA ASP A 93 4.68 25.20 -25.86
C ASP A 93 3.17 25.42 -25.63
N LEU A 94 2.51 24.58 -24.82
CA LEU A 94 1.10 24.73 -24.44
C LEU A 94 0.88 25.73 -23.30
N LEU A 95 1.86 25.91 -22.41
CA LEU A 95 1.76 26.75 -21.21
C LEU A 95 2.72 27.95 -21.27
N LYS A 96 2.83 28.57 -22.45
CA LYS A 96 3.62 29.79 -22.62
C LYS A 96 3.07 30.92 -21.77
N CYS A 97 3.98 31.73 -21.23
CA CYS A 97 3.66 32.99 -20.55
C CYS A 97 2.70 33.83 -21.40
N GLY A 98 1.65 34.33 -20.77
CA GLY A 98 0.60 35.14 -21.36
C GLY A 98 -0.56 34.37 -22.00
N ARG A 99 -0.58 33.03 -21.93
CA ARG A 99 -1.72 32.24 -22.39
C ARG A 99 -2.90 32.32 -21.41
N ILE A 100 -4.11 32.37 -21.96
CA ILE A 100 -5.35 32.34 -21.16
C ILE A 100 -5.76 30.88 -20.93
N ILE A 101 -5.87 30.52 -19.66
CA ILE A 101 -6.31 29.21 -19.18
C ILE A 101 -7.55 29.36 -18.30
N ARG A 102 -8.33 28.29 -18.19
CA ARG A 102 -9.48 28.21 -17.28
C ARG A 102 -9.11 27.32 -16.12
N ILE A 103 -9.31 27.84 -14.92
CA ILE A 103 -8.85 27.24 -13.67
C ILE A 103 -10.02 27.07 -12.72
N ARG A 104 -9.91 26.03 -11.90
CA ARG A 104 -10.76 25.78 -10.76
C ARG A 104 -10.17 26.40 -9.50
N ASP A 105 -11.00 27.13 -8.75
CA ASP A 105 -10.71 27.50 -7.36
C ASP A 105 -11.69 26.77 -6.43
N ILE A 106 -11.38 26.72 -5.14
CA ILE A 106 -12.23 26.06 -4.12
C ILE A 106 -13.62 26.70 -4.06
N TYR A 107 -13.71 27.98 -4.41
CA TYR A 107 -14.91 28.81 -4.27
C TYR A 107 -15.62 29.08 -5.58
N ASP A 108 -14.88 29.18 -6.68
CA ASP A 108 -15.40 29.64 -7.97
C ASP A 108 -15.09 28.62 -9.07
N THR A 109 -16.10 28.37 -9.90
CA THR A 109 -16.02 27.41 -11.00
C THR A 109 -15.76 28.17 -12.32
N ASP A 110 -14.81 27.72 -13.13
CA ASP A 110 -14.44 28.31 -14.44
C ASP A 110 -13.86 29.74 -14.38
N LEU A 111 -12.84 29.97 -13.53
CA LEU A 111 -12.12 31.25 -13.48
C LEU A 111 -11.12 31.37 -14.65
N PRO A 112 -11.16 32.42 -15.47
CA PRO A 112 -10.11 32.66 -16.44
C PRO A 112 -8.86 33.19 -15.72
N ALA A 113 -7.73 32.66 -16.09
CA ALA A 113 -6.44 33.02 -15.56
C ALA A 113 -5.41 33.15 -16.68
N ILE A 114 -4.39 33.96 -16.44
CA ILE A 114 -3.27 34.11 -17.37
C ILE A 114 -2.05 33.39 -16.81
N VAL A 115 -1.45 32.51 -17.62
CA VAL A 115 -0.19 31.84 -17.26
C VAL A 115 0.91 32.88 -17.14
N LEU A 116 1.51 32.97 -15.97
CA LEU A 116 2.60 33.88 -15.67
C LEU A 116 3.95 33.17 -15.79
N ASP A 117 4.08 32.01 -15.15
CA ASP A 117 5.20 31.09 -15.33
C ASP A 117 4.69 29.66 -15.50
N GLY A 118 5.10 29.03 -16.59
CA GLY A 118 4.83 27.64 -16.92
C GLY A 118 6.03 26.72 -16.66
N SER A 119 7.14 27.24 -16.12
CA SER A 119 8.35 26.47 -15.88
C SER A 119 8.11 25.38 -14.83
N PHE A 120 8.31 24.13 -15.23
CA PHE A 120 8.16 22.99 -14.33
C PHE A 120 9.33 22.98 -13.34
N SER A 121 9.11 23.47 -12.12
CA SER A 121 10.13 23.41 -11.07
C SER A 121 10.39 21.94 -10.69
N ALA A 122 11.57 21.41 -11.05
CA ALA A 122 12.05 20.08 -10.66
C ALA A 122 12.65 20.06 -9.24
N SER A 123 12.27 21.01 -8.38
CA SER A 123 12.92 21.20 -7.07
C SER A 123 12.08 20.60 -5.94
N GLY A 124 12.12 19.28 -5.81
CA GLY A 124 11.64 18.55 -4.63
C GLY A 124 12.02 17.07 -4.67
N LYS A 125 12.66 16.55 -3.62
CA LYS A 125 13.18 15.17 -3.51
C LYS A 125 12.10 14.05 -3.48
N ASN A 126 10.85 14.35 -3.81
CA ASN A 126 9.75 13.39 -3.77
C ASN A 126 9.33 13.04 -5.20
N ALA A 127 9.26 11.74 -5.51
CA ALA A 127 8.92 11.20 -6.83
C ALA A 127 7.54 11.59 -7.38
N ASN A 128 6.71 12.29 -6.59
CA ASN A 128 5.48 12.92 -7.06
C ASN A 128 5.79 14.34 -7.56
N HIS A 129 6.32 14.46 -8.78
CA HIS A 129 6.50 15.75 -9.46
C HIS A 129 5.12 16.38 -9.77
N GLN A 130 4.50 17.01 -8.78
CA GLN A 130 3.32 17.84 -9.00
C GLN A 130 3.75 19.06 -9.81
N ARG A 131 3.27 19.12 -11.05
CA ARG A 131 3.54 20.21 -11.99
C ARG A 131 2.70 21.43 -11.56
N ILE A 132 3.34 22.40 -10.93
CA ILE A 132 2.72 23.64 -10.44
C ILE A 132 2.93 24.74 -11.47
N ILE A 133 1.86 25.48 -11.78
CA ILE A 133 1.84 26.62 -12.71
C ILE A 133 1.50 27.86 -11.90
N SER A 134 2.24 28.96 -12.08
CA SER A 134 1.85 30.25 -11.52
C SER A 134 0.95 30.99 -12.50
N ALA A 135 -0.27 31.32 -12.08
CA ALA A 135 -1.23 32.06 -12.91
C ALA A 135 -1.82 33.27 -12.19
N LEU A 136 -2.10 34.31 -12.98
CA LEU A 136 -2.83 35.50 -12.56
C LEU A 136 -4.33 35.23 -12.66
N VAL A 137 -5.03 35.28 -11.53
CA VAL A 137 -6.47 35.03 -11.41
C VAL A 137 -7.17 36.34 -11.02
N ILE A 138 -8.34 36.60 -11.61
CA ILE A 138 -9.23 37.70 -11.18
C ILE A 138 -10.45 37.09 -10.50
N SER A 139 -10.67 37.45 -9.24
CA SER A 139 -11.83 37.02 -8.45
C SER A 139 -12.66 38.22 -7.99
N GLN A 140 -13.93 37.99 -7.66
CA GLN A 140 -14.77 39.00 -7.00
C GLN A 140 -14.52 38.98 -5.49
N SER A 141 -14.55 40.14 -4.84
CA SER A 141 -14.46 40.28 -3.39
C SER A 141 -15.77 39.83 -2.72
N GLY A 142 -16.09 38.54 -2.79
CA GLY A 142 -17.15 37.95 -1.98
C GLY A 142 -16.64 37.64 -0.58
N ASN A 143 -17.41 37.95 0.46
CA ASN A 143 -17.17 37.45 1.81
C ASN A 143 -17.25 35.90 1.79
N ARG A 144 -16.12 35.24 1.58
CA ARG A 144 -15.97 33.78 1.52
C ARG A 144 -16.16 33.15 2.91
N LEU A 145 -17.40 33.08 3.39
CA LEU A 145 -17.73 32.21 4.52
C LEU A 145 -17.68 30.76 4.03
N LEU A 146 -16.59 30.04 4.33
CA LEU A 146 -16.55 28.59 4.07
C LEU A 146 -17.72 27.93 4.80
N THR A 147 -18.60 27.28 4.06
CA THR A 147 -19.55 26.36 4.66
C THR A 147 -18.78 25.19 5.29
N ASP A 148 -19.40 24.49 6.25
CA ASP A 148 -18.79 23.28 6.84
C ASP A 148 -18.48 22.21 5.78
N LEU A 149 -19.18 22.25 4.64
CA LEU A 149 -18.94 21.43 3.47
C LEU A 149 -17.68 21.85 2.72
N ASP A 150 -17.46 23.15 2.51
CA ASP A 150 -16.24 23.66 1.84
C ASP A 150 -14.97 23.33 2.65
N ARG A 151 -15.09 23.35 3.99
CA ARG A 151 -14.02 22.90 4.91
C ARG A 151 -13.76 21.39 4.83
N LEU A 152 -14.76 20.60 4.46
CA LEU A 152 -14.67 19.15 4.30
C LEU A 152 -14.03 18.77 2.96
N ILE A 153 -14.42 19.47 1.88
CA ILE A 153 -13.80 19.34 0.54
C ILE A 153 -12.30 19.63 0.60
N LEU A 154 -11.92 20.71 1.30
CA LEU A 154 -10.54 21.12 1.52
C LEU A 154 -9.70 20.09 2.29
N LYS A 155 -10.34 19.20 3.05
CA LYS A 155 -9.67 18.15 3.82
C LYS A 155 -9.53 16.83 3.08
N GLU A 156 -10.49 16.46 2.23
CA GLU A 156 -10.58 15.11 1.65
C GLU A 156 -10.27 15.05 0.12
N ASN A 157 -9.88 16.15 -0.55
CA ASN A 157 -9.46 16.18 -1.98
C ASN A 157 -10.45 15.47 -2.92
N GLU A 158 -11.75 15.75 -2.79
CA GLU A 158 -12.75 14.92 -3.44
C GLU A 158 -13.25 15.43 -4.79
N LYS A 159 -13.37 14.46 -5.70
CA LYS A 159 -13.69 14.54 -7.13
C LYS A 159 -15.10 15.05 -7.45
N MET A 160 -15.99 15.11 -6.45
CA MET A 160 -17.45 14.99 -6.66
C MET A 160 -18.24 16.30 -6.65
N PHE A 161 -17.57 17.44 -6.60
CA PHE A 161 -18.15 18.61 -5.94
C PHE A 161 -18.43 19.84 -6.78
N ILE A 162 -18.26 19.80 -8.10
CA ILE A 162 -18.25 21.02 -8.90
C ILE A 162 -19.19 20.89 -10.09
N LEU A 163 -19.94 21.95 -10.41
CA LEU A 163 -20.70 22.02 -11.65
C LEU A 163 -19.72 22.14 -12.83
N PRO A 164 -19.84 21.32 -13.87
CA PRO A 164 -18.87 21.26 -14.97
C PRO A 164 -18.81 22.57 -15.78
N VAL A 165 -19.92 23.31 -15.85
CA VAL A 165 -20.03 24.55 -16.61
C VAL A 165 -21.07 25.48 -15.97
N GLN A 166 -20.62 26.56 -15.34
CA GLN A 166 -21.49 27.71 -15.07
C GLN A 166 -21.33 28.74 -16.21
N LYS A 167 -22.44 29.25 -16.75
CA LYS A 167 -22.38 30.56 -17.43
C LYS A 167 -21.91 31.58 -16.42
N TRP A 168 -21.11 32.54 -16.86
CA TRP A 168 -20.62 33.61 -15.99
C TRP A 168 -21.77 34.55 -15.61
N SER A 169 -22.65 34.08 -14.74
CA SER A 169 -23.76 34.86 -14.19
C SER A 169 -23.14 35.86 -13.23
N ILE A 170 -22.95 37.08 -13.73
CA ILE A 170 -22.94 38.25 -12.86
C ILE A 170 -24.39 38.34 -12.39
N ASP A 171 -24.67 38.00 -11.13
CA ASP A 171 -25.90 38.43 -10.51
C ASP A 171 -25.95 39.95 -10.65
N GLN A 172 -26.87 40.43 -11.49
CA GLN A 172 -26.99 41.84 -11.86
C GLN A 172 -27.34 42.74 -10.66
N ASN A 173 -27.52 42.16 -9.46
CA ASN A 173 -27.85 42.84 -8.22
C ASN A 173 -26.63 43.25 -7.37
N GLU A 174 -25.41 42.88 -7.74
CA GLU A 174 -24.21 43.28 -6.99
C GLU A 174 -23.38 44.33 -7.75
N GLN A 175 -23.92 45.54 -7.86
CA GLN A 175 -23.21 46.70 -8.42
C GLN A 175 -22.07 47.24 -7.53
N GLU A 176 -21.73 46.58 -6.42
CA GLU A 176 -20.69 47.03 -5.48
C GLU A 176 -19.65 45.94 -5.09
N GLN A 177 -19.49 44.87 -5.87
CA GLN A 177 -18.38 43.93 -5.60
C GLN A 177 -17.09 44.38 -6.27
N LYS A 178 -16.09 44.72 -5.44
CA LYS A 178 -14.75 45.07 -5.90
C LYS A 178 -14.08 43.85 -6.55
N LEU A 179 -13.42 44.07 -7.68
CA LEU A 179 -12.60 43.03 -8.30
C LEU A 179 -11.24 42.99 -7.62
N ILE A 180 -10.75 41.79 -7.33
CA ILE A 180 -9.44 41.52 -6.73
C ILE A 180 -8.62 40.72 -7.74
N TYR A 181 -7.32 41.00 -7.85
CA TYR A 181 -6.40 40.13 -8.59
C TYR A 181 -5.49 39.38 -7.60
N GLN A 182 -5.22 38.11 -7.90
CA GLN A 182 -4.36 37.23 -7.09
C GLN A 182 -3.43 36.43 -7.99
N ILE A 183 -2.17 36.29 -7.60
CA ILE A 183 -1.26 35.30 -8.21
C ILE A 183 -1.36 34.01 -7.41
N LYS A 184 -1.88 32.95 -8.04
CA LYS A 184 -2.03 31.62 -7.43
C LYS A 184 -1.07 30.62 -8.07
N ASN A 185 -0.58 29.70 -7.24
CA ASN A 185 0.11 28.50 -7.69
C ASN A 185 -0.93 27.39 -7.82
N ILE A 186 -1.09 26.88 -9.04
CA ILE A 186 -2.17 25.99 -9.42
C ILE A 186 -1.58 24.66 -9.86
N ASN A 187 -2.18 23.56 -9.41
CA ASN A 187 -1.78 22.23 -9.85
C ASN A 187 -2.42 21.92 -11.20
N ILE A 188 -1.78 21.09 -12.02
CA ILE A 188 -2.31 20.71 -13.33
C ILE A 188 -3.67 19.99 -13.26
N THR A 189 -4.00 19.41 -12.11
CA THR A 189 -5.31 18.80 -11.79
C THR A 189 -6.44 19.82 -11.71
N ASP A 190 -6.13 21.08 -11.46
CA ASP A 190 -7.11 22.16 -11.29
C ASP A 190 -7.34 22.92 -12.62
N LEU A 191 -6.65 22.51 -13.69
CA LEU A 191 -6.77 23.08 -15.03
C LEU A 191 -8.01 22.50 -15.74
N LEU A 192 -8.91 23.37 -16.17
CA LEU A 192 -10.13 22.99 -16.89
C LEU A 192 -9.91 22.99 -18.40
N ASP A 193 -9.40 24.09 -18.98
CA ASP A 193 -9.20 24.22 -20.42
C ASP A 193 -8.05 25.20 -20.76
N ILE A 194 -7.43 25.01 -21.92
CA ILE A 194 -6.36 25.87 -22.45
C ILE A 194 -6.85 26.51 -23.74
N THR A 195 -6.97 27.83 -23.75
CA THR A 195 -7.42 28.55 -24.95
C THR A 195 -6.26 28.84 -25.91
N ASN A 196 -6.58 29.06 -27.19
CA ASN A 196 -5.60 29.45 -28.21
C ASN A 196 -5.17 30.93 -28.10
N GLU A 197 -5.80 31.72 -27.24
CA GLU A 197 -5.47 33.14 -27.09
C GLU A 197 -4.23 33.33 -26.20
N ILE A 198 -3.22 34.01 -26.77
CA ILE A 198 -2.00 34.42 -26.06
C ILE A 198 -1.95 35.94 -26.08
N ILE A 199 -1.67 36.54 -24.91
CA ILE A 199 -1.39 37.95 -24.79
C ILE A 199 0.11 38.14 -25.03
N PRO A 200 0.52 38.79 -26.15
CA PRO A 200 1.94 38.99 -26.45
C PRO A 200 2.56 40.00 -25.48
N ASN A 201 3.87 39.86 -25.20
CA ASN A 201 4.67 40.78 -24.38
C ASN A 201 4.23 40.95 -22.91
N ILE A 202 3.82 39.86 -22.25
CA ILE A 202 3.67 39.85 -20.79
C ILE A 202 5.04 39.57 -20.14
N ASN A 203 5.59 40.54 -19.41
CA ASN A 203 6.82 40.36 -18.65
C ASN A 203 6.48 39.85 -17.23
N TYR A 204 6.82 38.58 -16.97
CA TYR A 204 6.58 37.91 -15.69
C TYR A 204 7.19 38.65 -14.50
N ASN A 205 8.42 39.12 -14.65
CA ASN A 205 9.18 39.74 -13.56
C ASN A 205 8.60 41.11 -13.17
N GLU A 206 8.14 41.90 -14.15
CA GLU A 206 7.48 43.19 -13.88
C GLU A 206 6.16 43.01 -13.13
N ILE A 207 5.36 42.01 -13.51
CA ILE A 207 4.07 41.71 -12.84
C ILE A 207 4.30 41.19 -11.42
N LEU A 208 5.33 40.36 -11.21
CA LEU A 208 5.70 39.91 -9.89
C LEU A 208 6.19 41.07 -9.02
N GLU A 209 7.13 41.88 -9.49
CA GLU A 209 7.65 43.04 -8.76
C GLU A 209 6.51 44.02 -8.40
N GLY A 210 5.61 44.31 -9.35
CA GLY A 210 4.40 45.08 -9.12
C GLY A 210 3.50 44.45 -8.04
N HIS A 211 3.25 43.15 -8.12
CA HIS A 211 2.45 42.42 -7.14
C HIS A 211 3.10 42.41 -5.74
N TRP A 212 4.41 42.22 -5.64
CA TRP A 212 5.15 42.24 -4.37
C TRP A 212 5.15 43.64 -3.74
N ASN A 213 5.29 44.68 -4.54
CA ASN A 213 5.31 46.07 -4.07
C ASN A 213 3.94 46.55 -3.56
N HIS A 214 2.84 45.99 -4.06
CA HIS A 214 1.47 46.34 -3.62
C HIS A 214 0.91 45.41 -2.54
N ARG A 215 1.63 44.36 -2.10
CA ARG A 215 1.26 43.57 -0.91
C ARG A 215 1.48 44.41 0.36
N MET A 216 0.44 45.11 0.80
CA MET A 216 0.42 45.75 2.10
C MET A 216 -0.18 44.78 3.15
N GLY A 217 0.66 43.95 3.77
CA GLY A 217 0.27 43.05 4.88
C GLY A 217 -0.03 41.59 4.51
N ASP A 218 -0.58 40.82 5.46
CA ASP A 218 -0.84 39.36 5.39
C ASP A 218 -1.99 38.95 4.44
N THR A 219 -2.63 39.90 3.76
CA THR A 219 -3.74 39.61 2.83
C THR A 219 -3.21 39.36 1.41
N PHE A 220 -3.50 38.19 0.86
CA PHE A 220 -3.15 37.78 -0.51
C PHE A 220 -3.97 38.51 -1.61
N ASP A 221 -4.92 39.35 -1.19
CA ASP A 221 -5.95 39.96 -2.01
C ASP A 221 -5.59 41.43 -2.29
N ILE A 222 -5.30 41.78 -3.54
CA ILE A 222 -5.00 43.18 -3.92
C ILE A 222 -6.17 43.77 -4.72
N GLU A 223 -6.74 44.86 -4.20
CA GLU A 223 -7.84 45.58 -4.86
C GLU A 223 -7.38 46.22 -6.18
N LEU A 224 -8.14 45.98 -7.26
CA LEU A 224 -7.81 46.48 -8.60
C LEU A 224 -7.71 48.00 -8.73
N GLU A 225 -8.40 48.75 -7.87
CA GLU A 225 -8.41 50.23 -7.93
C GLU A 225 -7.11 50.86 -7.41
N SER A 226 -6.39 50.17 -6.52
CA SER A 226 -5.15 50.66 -5.92
C SER A 226 -3.92 50.60 -6.84
N THR A 227 -3.99 49.83 -7.93
CA THR A 227 -2.85 49.54 -8.84
C THR A 227 -2.92 50.27 -10.17
N MET A 228 -3.93 51.13 -10.36
CA MET A 228 -4.20 51.85 -11.62
C MET A 228 -3.12 52.89 -11.98
N GLY A 229 -2.00 52.98 -11.27
CA GLY A 229 -0.91 53.94 -11.51
C GLY A 229 0.30 53.41 -12.28
N THR A 230 0.69 52.14 -12.14
CA THR A 230 2.12 51.78 -12.31
C THR A 230 2.45 50.83 -13.47
N ASP A 231 1.64 49.80 -13.78
CA ASP A 231 2.03 48.79 -14.79
C ASP A 231 1.10 48.71 -16.02
N LYS A 232 1.62 49.07 -17.20
CA LYS A 232 0.89 49.01 -18.49
C LYS A 232 0.52 47.57 -18.88
N ALA A 233 1.40 46.60 -18.59
CA ALA A 233 1.20 45.19 -18.93
C ALA A 233 0.07 44.54 -18.10
N LEU A 234 0.01 44.84 -16.81
CA LEU A 234 -1.01 44.35 -15.89
C LEU A 234 -2.40 44.91 -16.24
N LYS A 235 -2.48 46.19 -16.63
CA LYS A 235 -3.72 46.80 -17.16
C LYS A 235 -4.21 46.13 -18.44
N GLN A 236 -3.32 45.90 -19.40
CA GLN A 236 -3.68 45.21 -20.66
C GLN A 236 -4.17 43.78 -20.42
N ALA A 237 -3.53 43.05 -19.52
CA ALA A 237 -3.93 41.71 -19.11
C ALA A 237 -5.34 41.69 -18.49
N ILE A 238 -5.59 42.64 -17.58
CA ILE A 238 -6.87 42.77 -16.86
C ILE A 238 -8.00 43.24 -17.77
N GLU A 239 -7.78 44.24 -18.63
CA GLU A 239 -8.78 44.72 -19.60
C GLU A 239 -9.16 43.60 -20.58
N LYS A 240 -8.17 42.80 -21.00
CA LYS A 240 -8.42 41.66 -21.87
C LYS A 240 -9.21 40.57 -21.15
N LEU A 241 -8.90 40.24 -19.90
CA LEU A 241 -9.70 39.32 -19.08
C LEU A 241 -11.14 39.83 -18.87
N LYS A 242 -11.32 41.14 -18.64
CA LYS A 242 -12.66 41.77 -18.57
C LYS A 242 -13.41 41.67 -19.90
N SER A 243 -12.72 41.82 -21.04
CA SER A 243 -13.33 41.69 -22.36
C SER A 243 -13.74 40.24 -22.68
N ILE A 244 -12.95 39.26 -22.23
CA ILE A 244 -13.24 37.83 -22.37
C ILE A 244 -14.44 37.46 -21.50
N ARG A 245 -14.49 37.98 -20.27
CA ARG A 245 -15.64 37.87 -19.35
C ARG A 245 -16.95 38.37 -19.97
N GLN A 246 -16.90 39.44 -20.77
CA GLN A 246 -18.07 39.98 -21.46
C GLN A 246 -18.45 39.18 -22.71
N LYS A 247 -17.48 38.64 -23.45
CA LYS A 247 -17.72 37.80 -24.65
C LYS A 247 -18.29 36.43 -24.31
N SER A 248 -17.90 35.82 -23.20
CA SER A 248 -18.40 34.50 -22.77
C SER A 248 -19.89 34.48 -22.44
N ASN A 249 -20.52 35.63 -22.17
CA ASN A 249 -21.96 35.72 -21.93
C ASN A 249 -22.81 35.71 -23.22
N ASN A 250 -22.21 35.96 -24.40
CA ASN A 250 -22.95 36.17 -25.65
C ASN A 250 -22.74 35.08 -26.72
N GLN A 251 -21.78 34.17 -26.58
CA GLN A 251 -21.54 33.07 -27.52
C GLN A 251 -21.85 31.72 -26.88
N SER A 252 -22.45 30.79 -27.64
CA SER A 252 -22.56 29.39 -27.26
C SER A 252 -21.15 28.82 -27.07
N ILE A 253 -20.80 28.54 -25.82
CA ILE A 253 -19.43 28.21 -25.37
C ILE A 253 -19.03 26.79 -25.88
N ALA A 254 -20.01 25.97 -26.27
CA ALA A 254 -19.83 24.58 -26.73
C ALA A 254 -18.88 24.35 -27.91
N SER A 255 -18.78 25.28 -28.87
CA SER A 255 -18.08 24.99 -30.15
C SER A 255 -16.56 25.23 -30.13
N ASN A 256 -16.00 25.87 -29.10
CA ASN A 256 -14.59 26.28 -29.07
C ASN A 256 -13.79 25.80 -27.84
N ARG A 257 -14.35 24.93 -26.98
CA ARG A 257 -13.62 24.35 -25.83
C ARG A 257 -12.69 23.21 -26.27
N PHE A 258 -11.60 22.98 -25.55
CA PHE A 258 -10.66 21.84 -25.72
C PHE A 258 -9.93 21.71 -27.07
N ILE A 259 -9.90 22.77 -27.91
CA ILE A 259 -9.25 22.75 -29.24
C ILE A 259 -7.79 22.31 -29.14
N LEU A 260 -7.06 22.81 -28.13
CA LEU A 260 -5.65 22.53 -27.94
C LEU A 260 -5.39 21.15 -27.31
N LEU A 261 -6.39 20.60 -26.62
CA LEU A 261 -6.38 19.22 -26.14
C LEU A 261 -6.65 18.20 -27.25
N ASN A 262 -7.32 18.59 -28.33
CA ASN A 262 -7.55 17.73 -29.48
C ASN A 262 -6.22 17.29 -30.14
N ASP A 263 -5.28 18.22 -30.33
CA ASP A 263 -3.96 17.89 -30.89
C ASP A 263 -3.11 16.99 -29.96
N LEU A 264 -3.33 17.07 -28.65
CA LEU A 264 -2.71 16.19 -27.65
C LEU A 264 -3.31 14.79 -27.66
N LEU A 265 -4.63 14.71 -27.61
CA LEU A 265 -5.37 13.46 -27.51
C LEU A 265 -5.34 12.68 -28.84
N ASN A 266 -5.25 13.38 -29.98
CA ASN A 266 -4.97 12.77 -31.29
C ASN A 266 -3.59 12.12 -31.32
N LYS A 267 -2.56 12.75 -30.73
CA LYS A 267 -1.22 12.14 -30.59
C LYS A 267 -1.21 10.99 -29.57
N ALA A 268 -2.05 11.04 -28.55
CA ALA A 268 -2.21 10.00 -27.53
C ALA A 268 -3.17 8.86 -27.94
N SER A 269 -3.74 8.89 -29.17
CA SER A 269 -4.68 7.89 -29.70
C SER A 269 -5.99 7.75 -28.89
N GLN A 270 -6.46 8.82 -28.25
CA GLN A 270 -7.67 8.82 -27.39
C GLN A 270 -8.64 9.95 -27.76
N SER A 271 -8.90 10.13 -29.06
CA SER A 271 -9.84 11.14 -29.57
C SER A 271 -11.29 10.90 -29.14
N SER A 272 -11.64 9.69 -28.68
CA SER A 272 -12.98 9.34 -28.19
C SER A 272 -13.36 10.13 -26.94
N LEU A 273 -12.43 10.28 -25.98
CA LEU A 273 -12.68 10.99 -24.72
C LEU A 273 -13.03 12.47 -24.94
N LEU A 274 -12.45 13.10 -25.96
CA LEU A 274 -12.74 14.48 -26.32
C LEU A 274 -14.15 14.63 -26.93
N ASN A 275 -14.56 13.70 -27.78
CA ASN A 275 -15.92 13.68 -28.33
C ASN A 275 -16.96 13.48 -27.22
N ASP A 276 -16.67 12.60 -26.26
CA ASP A 276 -17.52 12.37 -25.09
C ASP A 276 -17.65 13.64 -24.24
N LEU A 277 -16.56 14.39 -24.01
CA LEU A 277 -16.61 15.69 -23.32
C LEU A 277 -17.42 16.75 -24.08
N HIS A 278 -17.32 16.79 -25.41
CA HIS A 278 -18.11 17.73 -26.22
C HIS A 278 -19.59 17.40 -26.18
N GLU A 279 -19.95 16.12 -26.28
CA GLU A 279 -21.34 15.67 -26.17
C GLU A 279 -21.92 15.97 -24.78
N LEU A 280 -21.16 15.70 -23.72
CA LEU A 280 -21.55 16.01 -22.34
C LEU A 280 -21.70 17.51 -22.13
N ASN A 281 -20.78 18.34 -22.64
CA ASN A 281 -20.90 19.80 -22.54
C ASN A 281 -22.17 20.34 -23.19
N VAL A 282 -22.54 19.81 -24.36
CA VAL A 282 -23.77 20.22 -25.06
C VAL A 282 -25.01 19.82 -24.26
N LYS A 283 -25.03 18.62 -23.67
CA LYS A 283 -26.14 18.18 -22.79
C LYS A 283 -26.26 19.07 -21.55
N LEU A 284 -25.15 19.33 -20.88
CA LEU A 284 -25.09 20.14 -19.66
C LEU A 284 -25.46 21.62 -19.89
N GLU A 285 -25.09 22.20 -21.04
CA GLU A 285 -25.45 23.59 -21.39
C GLU A 285 -26.95 23.79 -21.66
N ASN A 286 -27.63 22.76 -22.17
CA ASN A 286 -29.06 22.82 -22.47
C ASN A 286 -29.93 22.69 -21.21
N GLU A 287 -29.45 22.01 -20.17
CA GLU A 287 -30.19 21.79 -18.92
C GLU A 287 -30.00 22.92 -17.87
N ASN A 288 -29.03 23.81 -18.08
CA ASN A 288 -28.70 24.97 -17.23
C ASN A 288 -29.83 26.04 -17.09
N SER A 289 -31.02 25.81 -17.64
CA SER A 289 -32.17 26.73 -17.55
C SER A 289 -33.04 26.57 -16.30
N LEU A 290 -32.85 25.51 -15.50
CA LEU A 290 -33.58 25.32 -14.25
C LEU A 290 -32.82 25.96 -13.07
N ASN A 291 -33.52 26.43 -12.04
CA ASN A 291 -32.95 26.89 -10.75
C ASN A 291 -32.23 25.74 -10.03
N LEU A 292 -31.09 25.33 -10.58
CA LEU A 292 -30.32 24.13 -10.24
C LEU A 292 -29.36 24.39 -9.09
N ASN A 293 -28.83 25.62 -8.91
CA ASN A 293 -27.73 25.88 -7.97
C ASN A 293 -28.05 25.54 -6.50
N GLU A 294 -29.25 25.87 -5.99
CA GLU A 294 -29.62 25.56 -4.60
C GLU A 294 -29.94 24.07 -4.40
N ASN A 295 -30.65 23.44 -5.37
CA ASN A 295 -31.03 22.03 -5.31
C ASN A 295 -29.84 21.09 -5.54
N PHE A 296 -28.87 21.50 -6.36
CA PHE A 296 -27.68 20.72 -6.70
C PHE A 296 -26.78 20.50 -5.47
N HIS A 297 -26.69 21.48 -4.57
CA HIS A 297 -25.93 21.36 -3.31
C HIS A 297 -26.43 20.20 -2.44
N TYR A 298 -27.75 19.99 -2.36
CA TYR A 298 -28.34 18.91 -1.56
C TYR A 298 -28.11 17.52 -2.19
N ILE A 299 -28.21 17.40 -3.52
CA ILE A 299 -27.92 16.16 -4.26
C ILE A 299 -26.45 15.78 -4.09
N ARG A 300 -25.57 16.77 -4.23
CA ARG A 300 -24.12 16.63 -4.02
C ARG A 300 -23.80 16.12 -2.61
N LYS A 301 -24.39 16.74 -1.59
CA LYS A 301 -24.24 16.32 -0.19
C LYS A 301 -24.72 14.89 0.02
N LEU A 302 -25.85 14.53 -0.59
CA LEU A 302 -26.41 13.18 -0.50
C LEU A 302 -25.48 12.14 -1.14
N LYS A 303 -24.98 12.39 -2.35
CA LYS A 303 -24.10 11.46 -3.06
C LYS A 303 -22.76 11.24 -2.36
N PHE A 304 -22.21 12.29 -1.76
CA PHE A 304 -21.04 12.19 -0.90
C PHE A 304 -21.27 11.21 0.26
N TYR A 305 -22.37 11.36 1.01
CA TYR A 305 -22.65 10.46 2.12
C TYR A 305 -22.97 9.04 1.65
N GLU A 306 -23.64 8.86 0.51
CA GLU A 306 -23.88 7.53 -0.09
C GLU A 306 -22.57 6.81 -0.44
N ASN A 307 -21.61 7.52 -1.05
CA ASN A 307 -20.31 6.95 -1.38
C ASN A 307 -19.52 6.60 -0.11
N LYS A 308 -19.48 7.51 0.86
CA LYS A 308 -18.83 7.27 2.16
C LYS A 308 -19.44 6.09 2.91
N TYR A 309 -20.77 5.95 2.84
CA TYR A 309 -21.48 4.80 3.40
C TYR A 309 -21.15 3.50 2.66
N SER A 310 -21.08 3.53 1.33
CA SER A 310 -20.70 2.36 0.51
C SER A 310 -19.27 1.89 0.81
N GLU A 311 -18.32 2.82 0.90
CA GLU A 311 -16.93 2.51 1.25
C GLU A 311 -16.82 1.94 2.67
N MET A 312 -17.49 2.56 3.65
CA MET A 312 -17.54 2.06 5.02
C MET A 312 -18.17 0.66 5.09
N ASN A 313 -19.24 0.40 4.33
CA ASN A 313 -19.86 -0.93 4.27
C ASN A 313 -18.94 -1.96 3.63
N LYS A 314 -18.24 -1.63 2.53
CA LYS A 314 -17.25 -2.52 1.91
C LYS A 314 -16.16 -2.89 2.90
N ARG A 315 -15.66 -1.91 3.66
CA ARG A 315 -14.69 -2.12 4.73
C ARG A 315 -15.25 -3.05 5.82
N LEU A 316 -16.46 -2.80 6.32
CA LEU A 316 -17.11 -3.67 7.29
C LEU A 316 -17.28 -5.11 6.78
N THR A 317 -17.71 -5.30 5.53
CA THR A 317 -17.82 -6.64 4.92
C THR A 317 -16.45 -7.30 4.77
N SER A 318 -15.41 -6.55 4.40
CA SER A 318 -14.03 -7.07 4.35
C SER A 318 -13.50 -7.49 5.72
N LEU A 319 -13.85 -6.76 6.79
CA LEU A 319 -13.48 -7.08 8.18
C LEU A 319 -14.35 -8.19 8.79
N GLN A 320 -15.55 -8.42 8.27
CA GLN A 320 -16.35 -9.59 8.61
C GLN A 320 -15.83 -10.85 7.90
N THR A 321 -15.36 -10.69 6.65
CA THR A 321 -14.72 -11.76 5.88
C THR A 321 -13.25 -11.98 6.26
N SER A 322 -12.64 -11.08 7.05
CA SER A 322 -11.36 -11.33 7.74
C SER A 322 -11.47 -12.36 8.87
N LEU A 323 -12.54 -13.16 8.87
CA LEU A 323 -12.50 -14.63 8.97
C LEU A 323 -11.44 -15.29 8.03
N GLN A 324 -10.42 -14.58 7.54
CA GLN A 324 -9.27 -15.15 6.86
C GLN A 324 -8.57 -16.20 7.73
N THR A 325 -8.68 -16.07 9.07
CA THR A 325 -8.29 -17.13 10.01
C THR A 325 -9.05 -18.44 9.78
N SER A 326 -10.30 -18.44 9.26
CA SER A 326 -11.06 -19.66 8.97
C SER A 326 -10.66 -20.30 7.64
N ALA A 327 -10.46 -19.53 6.57
CA ALA A 327 -10.12 -20.09 5.25
C ALA A 327 -8.68 -20.65 5.22
N GLU A 328 -7.73 -19.94 5.81
CA GLU A 328 -6.35 -20.44 5.98
C GLU A 328 -6.33 -21.65 6.92
N TYR A 329 -7.12 -21.62 8.00
CA TYR A 329 -7.25 -22.74 8.92
C TYR A 329 -7.86 -23.98 8.26
N GLU A 330 -8.94 -23.84 7.51
CA GLU A 330 -9.55 -24.93 6.75
C GLU A 330 -8.52 -25.53 5.78
N SER A 331 -7.75 -24.68 5.10
CA SER A 331 -6.66 -25.12 4.22
C SER A 331 -5.58 -25.87 5.00
N MET A 332 -5.18 -25.40 6.18
CA MET A 332 -4.23 -26.10 7.06
C MET A 332 -4.78 -27.45 7.56
N LEU A 333 -6.06 -27.53 7.88
CA LEU A 333 -6.71 -28.79 8.26
C LEU A 333 -6.69 -29.80 7.10
N GLU A 334 -6.98 -29.35 5.88
CA GLU A 334 -6.95 -30.22 4.70
C GLU A 334 -5.53 -30.73 4.41
N VAL A 335 -4.49 -29.89 4.55
CA VAL A 335 -3.09 -30.34 4.47
C VAL A 335 -2.78 -31.41 5.52
N LEU A 336 -3.22 -31.21 6.77
CA LEU A 336 -2.99 -32.17 7.85
C LEU A 336 -3.75 -33.49 7.64
N LYS A 337 -4.91 -33.46 6.97
CA LYS A 337 -5.64 -34.67 6.56
C LYS A 337 -4.90 -35.39 5.42
N ASP A 338 -4.47 -34.68 4.39
CA ASP A 338 -3.74 -35.24 3.25
C ASP A 338 -2.43 -35.92 3.70
N LEU A 339 -1.73 -35.28 4.63
CA LEU A 339 -0.51 -35.81 5.24
C LEU A 339 -0.74 -36.89 6.33
N ASN A 340 -2.00 -37.26 6.61
CA ASN A 340 -2.41 -38.25 7.60
C ASN A 340 -2.04 -37.93 9.07
N TYR A 341 -1.88 -36.65 9.42
CA TYR A 341 -1.74 -36.21 10.81
C TYR A 341 -3.09 -36.21 11.56
N ILE A 342 -4.17 -36.05 10.80
CA ILE A 342 -5.55 -36.03 11.30
C ILE A 342 -6.40 -36.91 10.39
N SER A 343 -7.40 -37.58 10.95
CA SER A 343 -8.42 -38.31 10.18
C SER A 343 -9.48 -37.38 9.58
N ASN A 344 -10.30 -37.89 8.67
CA ASN A 344 -11.41 -37.12 8.06
C ASN A 344 -12.41 -36.58 9.10
N ASN A 345 -12.52 -37.22 10.27
CA ASN A 345 -13.38 -36.79 11.37
C ASN A 345 -12.67 -35.83 12.35
N ASN A 346 -11.58 -35.22 11.93
CA ASN A 346 -10.73 -34.33 12.74
C ASN A 346 -10.14 -34.99 14.01
N LEU A 347 -10.05 -36.32 14.05
CA LEU A 347 -9.40 -37.05 15.15
C LEU A 347 -7.90 -37.17 14.91
N LEU A 348 -7.11 -36.91 15.95
CA LEU A 348 -5.66 -36.90 15.91
C LEU A 348 -5.07 -38.31 15.71
N SER A 349 -4.19 -38.49 14.71
CA SER A 349 -3.47 -39.75 14.50
C SER A 349 -2.20 -39.84 15.38
N LEU A 350 -1.55 -41.01 15.44
CA LEU A 350 -0.24 -41.14 16.11
C LEU A 350 0.80 -40.18 15.53
N LYS A 351 0.79 -39.98 14.22
CA LYS A 351 1.65 -39.03 13.52
C LYS A 351 1.36 -37.59 13.96
N GLY A 352 0.08 -37.25 14.10
CA GLY A 352 -0.39 -36.00 14.73
C GLY A 352 0.11 -35.80 16.16
N GLN A 353 0.07 -36.85 16.98
CA GLN A 353 0.56 -36.80 18.36
C GLN A 353 2.07 -36.56 18.43
N VAL A 354 2.84 -37.18 17.54
CA VAL A 354 4.28 -36.97 17.43
C VAL A 354 4.60 -35.53 17.02
N ALA A 355 3.94 -35.00 15.98
CA ALA A 355 4.12 -33.62 15.58
C ALA A 355 3.77 -32.61 16.67
N ALA A 356 2.79 -32.93 17.53
CA ALA A 356 2.38 -32.08 18.64
C ALA A 356 3.43 -31.94 19.76
N ILE A 357 4.48 -32.80 19.77
CA ILE A 357 5.59 -32.73 20.74
C ILE A 357 6.57 -31.62 20.36
N PHE A 358 6.78 -31.38 19.06
CA PHE A 358 7.72 -30.37 18.60
C PHE A 358 7.17 -28.96 18.80
N GLY A 359 8.03 -28.03 19.24
CA GLY A 359 7.70 -26.61 19.43
C GLY A 359 8.50 -25.64 18.56
N SER A 360 9.30 -26.15 17.61
CA SER A 360 10.35 -25.39 16.92
C SER A 360 9.96 -24.82 15.55
N GLY A 361 8.67 -24.84 15.17
CA GLY A 361 8.17 -24.30 13.89
C GLY A 361 8.49 -25.15 12.65
N LYS A 362 9.20 -26.28 12.82
CA LYS A 362 9.51 -27.25 11.76
C LYS A 362 8.92 -28.63 12.06
N GLU A 363 7.76 -28.65 12.70
CA GLU A 363 7.14 -29.86 13.26
C GLU A 363 6.81 -30.92 12.20
N LEU A 364 6.30 -30.49 11.04
CA LEU A 364 5.99 -31.39 9.92
C LEU A 364 7.26 -32.03 9.35
N LEU A 365 8.29 -31.23 9.09
CA LEU A 365 9.57 -31.72 8.55
C LEU A 365 10.22 -32.73 9.51
N LEU A 366 10.26 -32.42 10.81
CA LEU A 366 10.84 -33.30 11.83
C LEU A 366 10.06 -34.61 11.96
N THR A 367 8.73 -34.56 11.86
CA THR A 367 7.91 -35.75 11.93
C THR A 367 8.07 -36.63 10.69
N GLU A 368 8.09 -36.04 9.49
CA GLU A 368 8.38 -36.78 8.24
C GLU A 368 9.77 -37.43 8.27
N LEU A 369 10.76 -36.74 8.83
CA LEU A 369 12.13 -37.23 8.96
C LEU A 369 12.19 -38.49 9.84
N ILE A 370 11.43 -38.54 10.94
CA ILE A 370 11.31 -39.73 11.80
C ILE A 370 10.55 -40.85 11.08
N TYR A 371 9.39 -40.54 10.47
CA TYR A 371 8.55 -41.56 9.82
C TYR A 371 9.17 -42.18 8.56
N GLN A 372 10.09 -41.48 7.91
CA GLN A 372 10.86 -42.00 6.77
C GLN A 372 12.15 -42.71 7.19
N ASN A 373 12.41 -42.84 8.50
CA ASN A 373 13.58 -43.52 9.07
C ASN A 373 14.93 -43.00 8.55
N LEU A 374 15.01 -41.71 8.18
CA LEU A 374 16.21 -41.13 7.58
C LEU A 374 17.41 -41.13 8.55
N ILE A 375 17.15 -41.09 9.87
CA ILE A 375 18.18 -41.13 10.93
C ILE A 375 18.78 -42.54 11.12
N ASP A 376 18.09 -43.60 10.72
CA ASP A 376 18.43 -44.97 11.14
C ASP A 376 19.73 -45.48 10.51
N ASN A 377 20.15 -44.94 9.37
CA ASN A 377 21.42 -45.32 8.72
C ASN A 377 22.59 -44.40 9.06
N LEU A 378 22.34 -43.29 9.77
CA LEU A 378 23.36 -42.28 10.07
C LEU A 378 24.11 -42.59 11.37
N THR A 379 25.37 -42.17 11.41
CA THR A 379 26.19 -42.15 12.63
C THR A 379 25.82 -40.96 13.51
N SER A 380 26.09 -41.05 14.81
CA SER A 380 25.76 -39.99 15.78
C SER A 380 26.38 -38.62 15.42
N SER A 381 27.55 -38.59 14.79
CA SER A 381 28.15 -37.33 14.30
C SER A 381 27.43 -36.78 13.06
N GLU A 382 26.98 -37.64 12.15
CA GLU A 382 26.21 -37.24 10.96
C GLU A 382 24.81 -36.74 11.33
N ILE A 383 24.18 -37.36 12.33
CA ILE A 383 22.87 -36.91 12.85
C ILE A 383 22.99 -35.49 13.41
N ALA A 384 24.02 -35.22 14.23
CA ALA A 384 24.26 -33.87 14.74
C ALA A 384 24.42 -32.85 13.62
N ALA A 385 25.19 -33.21 12.58
CA ALA A 385 25.42 -32.38 11.42
C ALA A 385 24.12 -32.09 10.64
N LEU A 386 23.31 -33.11 10.37
CA LEU A 386 22.04 -32.96 9.66
C LEU A 386 21.03 -32.12 10.46
N LEU A 387 20.92 -32.34 11.77
CA LEU A 387 20.03 -31.53 12.61
C LEU A 387 20.43 -30.05 12.61
N SER A 388 21.73 -29.74 12.49
CA SER A 388 22.19 -28.35 12.40
C SER A 388 21.58 -27.60 11.22
N SER A 389 21.30 -28.27 10.10
CA SER A 389 20.73 -27.61 8.92
C SER A 389 19.26 -27.21 9.09
N ILE A 390 18.56 -27.83 10.04
CA ILE A 390 17.15 -27.56 10.34
C ILE A 390 17.02 -26.32 11.24
N ILE A 391 17.96 -26.10 12.16
CA ILE A 391 17.86 -25.05 13.19
C ILE A 391 18.74 -23.83 12.97
N PHE A 392 19.75 -23.91 12.10
CA PHE A 392 20.66 -22.80 11.86
C PHE A 392 19.95 -21.68 11.09
N GLN A 393 19.88 -20.49 11.70
CA GLN A 393 19.19 -19.31 11.17
C GLN A 393 20.16 -18.18 10.76
N GLY A 394 21.45 -18.48 10.61
CA GLY A 394 22.44 -17.49 10.19
C GLY A 394 22.38 -17.19 8.69
N LYS A 395 23.28 -16.30 8.23
CA LYS A 395 23.46 -16.02 6.80
C LYS A 395 23.73 -17.34 6.05
N ARG A 396 23.11 -17.50 4.88
CA ARG A 396 23.34 -18.64 3.99
C ARG A 396 24.62 -18.40 3.20
N TYR A 397 25.58 -19.30 3.36
CA TYR A 397 26.81 -19.34 2.58
C TYR A 397 26.83 -20.57 1.63
N ASP A 398 25.74 -21.34 1.59
CA ASP A 398 25.61 -22.54 0.77
C ASP A 398 25.69 -22.26 -0.74
N ASP A 399 25.14 -21.12 -1.18
CA ASP A 399 24.97 -20.71 -2.59
C ASP A 399 26.20 -20.01 -3.19
N GLN A 400 27.13 -19.52 -2.35
CA GLN A 400 28.33 -18.82 -2.81
C GLN A 400 29.40 -19.79 -3.37
N TYR A 401 29.16 -21.09 -3.29
CA TYR A 401 30.07 -22.16 -3.71
C TYR A 401 29.40 -23.11 -4.71
N ASN A 402 29.01 -22.59 -5.89
CA ASN A 402 28.64 -23.36 -7.08
C ASN A 402 29.87 -23.93 -7.82
N ASP A 403 30.87 -24.38 -7.07
CA ASP A 403 32.08 -24.99 -7.64
C ASP A 403 32.06 -26.48 -7.25
N GLU A 404 31.56 -27.33 -8.16
CA GLU A 404 31.39 -28.78 -7.99
C GLU A 404 32.68 -29.50 -7.55
N ASN A 405 33.83 -28.83 -7.60
CA ASN A 405 35.14 -29.39 -7.30
C ASN A 405 35.68 -29.12 -5.88
N LYS A 406 34.97 -28.36 -5.01
CA LYS A 406 35.55 -27.93 -3.70
C LYS A 406 34.82 -28.36 -2.43
N LYS A 407 33.55 -28.79 -2.45
CA LYS A 407 32.95 -29.39 -1.25
C LYS A 407 33.42 -30.84 -1.15
N LYS A 408 34.48 -31.09 -0.37
CA LYS A 408 34.73 -32.44 0.16
C LYS A 408 33.49 -32.84 0.94
N GLU A 409 32.60 -33.59 0.30
CA GLU A 409 31.47 -34.23 0.97
C GLU A 409 32.03 -34.99 2.16
N ILE A 410 31.61 -34.59 3.36
CA ILE A 410 32.15 -35.07 4.63
C ILE A 410 32.09 -36.60 4.68
N THR A 411 30.94 -37.15 4.31
CA THR A 411 30.69 -38.56 4.07
C THR A 411 29.61 -38.72 2.99
N PRO A 412 29.65 -39.78 2.16
CA PRO A 412 28.65 -40.02 1.12
C PRO A 412 27.25 -40.26 1.72
N THR A 413 27.19 -40.87 2.90
CA THR A 413 25.97 -41.09 3.70
C THR A 413 25.31 -39.79 4.13
N LEU A 414 26.08 -38.79 4.58
CA LEU A 414 25.55 -37.48 4.94
C LEU A 414 25.08 -36.69 3.71
N HIS A 415 25.76 -36.83 2.58
CA HIS A 415 25.33 -36.22 1.32
C HIS A 415 23.97 -36.79 0.87
N GLN A 416 23.81 -38.11 0.92
CA GLN A 416 22.53 -38.75 0.61
C GLN A 416 21.42 -38.27 1.56
N ALA A 417 21.68 -38.25 2.87
CA ALA A 417 20.71 -37.77 3.85
C ALA A 417 20.33 -36.30 3.64
N LYS A 418 21.27 -35.45 3.21
CA LYS A 418 20.99 -34.06 2.82
C LYS A 418 20.05 -33.99 1.62
N GLN A 419 20.30 -34.77 0.57
CA GLN A 419 19.44 -34.81 -0.62
C GLN A 419 18.03 -35.29 -0.28
N GLU A 420 17.94 -36.35 0.54
CA GLU A 420 16.65 -36.86 1.01
C GLU A 420 15.91 -35.80 1.84
N LEU A 421 16.58 -35.11 2.76
CA LEU A 421 15.97 -34.03 3.56
C LEU A 421 15.40 -32.90 2.67
N ILE A 422 16.14 -32.48 1.65
CA ILE A 422 15.67 -31.48 0.67
C ILE A 422 14.45 -32.01 -0.09
N SER A 423 14.44 -33.29 -0.48
CA SER A 423 13.30 -33.89 -1.17
C SER A 423 12.03 -33.90 -0.29
N ILE A 424 12.17 -34.14 1.01
CA ILE A 424 11.07 -34.10 1.98
C ILE A 424 10.54 -32.67 2.11
N ALA A 425 11.42 -31.69 2.26
CA ALA A 425 11.05 -30.28 2.34
C ALA A 425 10.29 -29.81 1.09
N ARG A 426 10.80 -30.16 -0.10
CA ARG A 426 10.14 -29.86 -1.39
C ARG A 426 8.74 -30.46 -1.49
N ARG A 427 8.59 -31.72 -1.08
CA ARG A 427 7.29 -32.39 -1.07
C ARG A 427 6.30 -31.69 -0.14
N LEU A 428 6.73 -31.33 1.07
CA LEU A 428 5.90 -30.62 2.04
C LEU A 428 5.52 -29.21 1.54
N ASP A 429 6.45 -28.50 0.92
CA ASP A 429 6.17 -27.20 0.31
C ASP A 429 5.21 -27.30 -0.88
N GLN A 430 5.34 -28.34 -1.72
CA GLN A 430 4.40 -28.57 -2.82
C GLN A 430 2.98 -28.80 -2.31
N ILE A 431 2.82 -29.71 -1.33
CA ILE A 431 1.51 -30.00 -0.74
C ILE A 431 0.90 -28.73 -0.13
N GLN A 432 1.67 -27.94 0.63
CA GLN A 432 1.13 -26.72 1.23
C GLN A 432 0.77 -25.65 0.17
N ARG A 433 1.56 -25.54 -0.90
CA ARG A 433 1.25 -24.65 -2.03
C ARG A 433 -0.01 -25.06 -2.80
N ASP A 434 -0.28 -26.37 -2.92
CA ASP A 434 -1.50 -26.87 -3.57
C ASP A 434 -2.78 -26.41 -2.84
N TYR A 435 -2.70 -26.23 -1.52
CA TYR A 435 -3.77 -25.66 -0.69
C TYR A 435 -3.65 -24.14 -0.47
N LYS A 436 -2.84 -23.45 -1.28
CA LYS A 436 -2.65 -21.97 -1.25
C LYS A 436 -2.08 -21.43 0.07
N ILE A 437 -1.35 -22.26 0.82
CA ILE A 437 -0.65 -21.81 2.03
C ILE A 437 0.75 -21.32 1.61
N PRO A 438 1.13 -20.07 1.95
CA PRO A 438 2.46 -19.55 1.61
C PRO A 438 3.53 -20.23 2.49
N THR A 439 4.38 -21.06 1.88
CA THR A 439 5.46 -21.78 2.60
C THR A 439 6.74 -21.86 1.80
N ASN A 440 7.87 -21.76 2.52
CA ASN A 440 9.21 -21.86 1.99
C ASN A 440 10.11 -22.70 2.92
N ILE A 441 9.71 -23.94 3.23
CA ILE A 441 10.45 -24.84 4.13
C ILE A 441 11.85 -25.12 3.59
N GLU A 442 11.99 -25.35 2.27
CA GLU A 442 13.30 -25.55 1.65
C GLU A 442 14.22 -24.32 1.82
N ASP A 443 13.67 -23.11 1.72
CA ASP A 443 14.43 -21.87 1.90
C ASP A 443 14.75 -21.55 3.37
N GLU A 444 14.31 -22.37 4.31
CA GLU A 444 14.71 -22.27 5.71
C GLU A 444 15.85 -23.23 6.09
N LEU A 445 16.17 -24.21 5.25
CA LEU A 445 17.25 -25.17 5.52
C LEU A 445 18.62 -24.54 5.23
N ASN A 446 19.53 -24.51 6.20
CA ASN A 446 20.84 -23.88 6.02
C ASN A 446 21.97 -24.86 6.36
N PHE A 447 22.66 -25.35 5.35
CA PHE A 447 23.71 -26.37 5.44
C PHE A 447 25.11 -25.78 5.73
N SER A 448 25.23 -24.46 5.89
CA SER A 448 26.52 -23.76 5.97
C SER A 448 27.41 -24.25 7.12
N ILE A 449 26.82 -24.65 8.25
CA ILE A 449 27.56 -25.10 9.44
C ILE A 449 27.59 -26.64 9.61
N MET A 450 27.13 -27.40 8.60
CA MET A 450 27.01 -28.85 8.70
C MET A 450 28.39 -29.51 8.92
N SER A 451 29.42 -29.07 8.19
CA SER A 451 30.81 -29.57 8.36
C SER A 451 31.37 -29.24 9.74
N LEU A 452 31.07 -28.04 10.24
CA LEU A 452 31.49 -27.58 11.56
C LEU A 452 30.93 -28.48 12.67
N VAL A 453 29.61 -28.71 12.65
CA VAL A 453 28.95 -29.50 13.69
C VAL A 453 29.39 -30.96 13.64
N TYR A 454 29.66 -31.48 12.44
CA TYR A 454 30.25 -32.80 12.29
C TYR A 454 31.63 -32.92 12.96
N LYS A 455 32.56 -31.99 12.65
CA LYS A 455 33.90 -31.93 13.26
C LYS A 455 33.81 -31.76 14.78
N TRP A 456 32.83 -30.98 15.26
CA TRP A 456 32.54 -30.86 16.69
C TRP A 456 32.06 -32.17 17.30
N ALA A 457 31.13 -32.89 16.66
CA ALA A 457 30.67 -34.18 17.16
C ALA A 457 31.75 -35.28 17.14
N GLN A 458 32.80 -35.14 16.31
CA GLN A 458 33.96 -36.03 16.30
C GLN A 458 34.99 -35.75 17.41
N GLY A 459 34.87 -34.63 18.13
CA GLY A 459 35.77 -34.30 19.23
C GLY A 459 36.83 -33.23 18.95
N ALA A 460 36.82 -32.58 17.78
CA ALA A 460 37.78 -31.51 17.46
C ALA A 460 37.72 -30.33 18.44
N LYS A 461 38.81 -29.61 18.67
CA LYS A 461 38.78 -28.45 19.59
C LYS A 461 38.06 -27.28 18.91
N PHE A 462 37.32 -26.49 19.69
CA PHE A 462 36.56 -25.36 19.17
C PHE A 462 37.45 -24.35 18.43
N TYR A 463 38.65 -24.09 18.98
CA TYR A 463 39.66 -23.24 18.35
C TYR A 463 40.09 -23.75 16.97
N ASP A 464 40.35 -25.06 16.84
CA ASP A 464 40.79 -25.66 15.57
C ASP A 464 39.69 -25.59 14.50
N ILE A 465 38.42 -25.69 14.92
CA ILE A 465 37.26 -25.56 14.05
C ILE A 465 37.10 -24.12 13.54
N MET A 466 37.29 -23.11 14.40
CA MET A 466 37.13 -21.71 14.00
C MET A 466 38.25 -21.20 13.09
N ASN A 467 39.45 -21.77 13.20
CA ASN A 467 40.58 -21.44 12.33
C ASN A 467 40.65 -22.31 11.07
N ASP A 468 39.62 -23.13 10.81
CA ASP A 468 39.55 -23.90 9.58
C ASP A 468 39.34 -22.93 8.40
N PRO A 469 40.08 -23.07 7.28
CA PRO A 469 39.90 -22.21 6.11
C PRO A 469 38.45 -22.20 5.59
N GLU A 470 37.68 -23.29 5.78
CA GLU A 470 36.24 -23.31 5.47
C GLU A 470 35.44 -22.30 6.30
N MET A 471 35.89 -21.97 7.51
CA MET A 471 35.21 -21.03 8.42
C MET A 471 35.71 -19.59 8.27
N GLU A 472 36.96 -19.36 7.84
CA GLU A 472 37.46 -18.00 7.55
C GLU A 472 36.64 -17.31 6.44
N GLU A 473 36.13 -18.08 5.47
CA GLU A 473 35.28 -17.60 4.40
C GLU A 473 33.82 -17.38 4.85
N ILE A 474 33.42 -18.00 5.97
CA ILE A 474 32.08 -18.00 6.51
C ILE A 474 32.06 -17.07 7.74
N ASP A 475 31.74 -15.78 7.51
CA ASP A 475 31.63 -14.75 8.56
C ASP A 475 30.42 -15.04 9.49
N ILE A 476 30.59 -15.98 10.42
CA ILE A 476 29.64 -16.36 11.47
C ILE A 476 30.31 -16.17 12.83
N GLN A 477 29.65 -15.40 13.69
CA GLN A 477 30.08 -15.21 15.08
C GLN A 477 30.00 -16.51 15.90
N GLU A 478 30.99 -16.75 16.75
CA GLU A 478 31.14 -17.94 17.58
C GLU A 478 29.93 -18.15 18.51
N GLY A 479 29.38 -17.06 19.04
CA GLY A 479 28.19 -17.10 19.90
C GLY A 479 26.94 -17.62 19.17
N THR A 480 26.85 -17.43 17.86
CA THR A 480 25.76 -18.01 17.04
C THR A 480 25.93 -19.52 16.95
N ILE A 481 27.16 -19.99 16.74
CA ILE A 481 27.48 -21.42 16.65
C ILE A 481 27.20 -22.13 17.98
N VAL A 482 27.64 -21.55 19.09
CA VAL A 482 27.35 -22.06 20.45
C VAL A 482 25.84 -22.18 20.67
N ARG A 483 25.07 -21.12 20.36
CA ARG A 483 23.61 -21.13 20.48
C ARG A 483 22.97 -22.20 19.58
N THR A 484 23.47 -22.39 18.37
CA THR A 484 22.97 -23.43 17.48
C THR A 484 23.23 -24.82 18.05
N ILE A 485 24.43 -25.12 18.56
CA ILE A 485 24.71 -26.44 19.18
C ILE A 485 23.82 -26.68 20.42
N MET A 486 23.57 -25.65 21.23
CA MET A 486 22.60 -25.78 22.34
C MET A 486 21.18 -26.11 21.84
N ARG A 487 20.73 -25.45 20.76
CA ARG A 487 19.44 -25.77 20.12
C ARG A 487 19.42 -27.18 19.51
N ILE A 488 20.55 -27.73 19.04
CA ILE A 488 20.62 -29.13 18.58
C ILE A 488 20.31 -30.05 19.75
N GLU A 489 20.82 -29.74 20.94
CA GLU A 489 20.58 -30.54 22.14
C GLU A 489 19.11 -30.55 22.56
N GLU A 490 18.49 -29.36 22.56
CA GLU A 490 17.04 -29.20 22.80
C GLU A 490 16.24 -30.02 21.78
N LEU A 491 16.58 -29.89 20.49
CA LEU A 491 15.93 -30.64 19.41
C LEU A 491 16.14 -32.16 19.55
N CYS A 492 17.33 -32.62 19.94
CA CYS A 492 17.58 -34.03 20.22
C CYS A 492 16.68 -34.54 21.37
N SER A 493 16.39 -33.69 22.35
CA SER A 493 15.46 -34.01 23.44
C SER A 493 14.03 -34.18 22.94
N ASP A 494 13.56 -33.28 22.09
CA ASP A 494 12.24 -33.36 21.49
C ASP A 494 12.09 -34.61 20.59
N ILE A 495 13.09 -34.89 19.76
CA ILE A 495 13.12 -36.08 18.89
C ILE A 495 13.18 -37.37 19.73
N ARG A 496 13.90 -37.40 20.86
CA ARG A 496 13.85 -38.56 21.78
C ARG A 496 12.45 -38.79 22.34
N ASN A 497 11.76 -37.72 22.74
CA ASN A 497 10.40 -37.83 23.27
C ASN A 497 9.44 -38.34 22.19
N ALA A 498 9.57 -37.83 20.96
CA ALA A 498 8.87 -38.35 19.80
C ALA A 498 9.19 -39.84 19.52
N GLY A 499 10.46 -40.23 19.54
CA GLY A 499 10.92 -41.60 19.35
C GLY A 499 10.36 -42.58 20.39
N LYS A 500 10.23 -42.15 21.65
CA LYS A 500 9.56 -42.92 22.71
C LYS A 500 8.07 -43.12 22.43
N THR A 501 7.38 -42.10 21.92
CA THR A 501 5.96 -42.20 21.54
C THR A 501 5.75 -43.11 20.34
N VAL A 502 6.68 -43.12 19.38
CA VAL A 502 6.67 -44.04 18.23
C VAL A 502 7.06 -45.47 18.63
N GLY A 503 7.87 -45.63 19.68
CA GLY A 503 8.39 -46.92 20.14
C GLY A 503 9.70 -47.36 19.48
N ASN A 504 10.44 -46.44 18.85
CA ASN A 504 11.75 -46.73 18.25
C ASN A 504 12.87 -46.52 19.29
N SER A 505 13.33 -47.60 19.91
CA SER A 505 14.41 -47.56 20.93
C SER A 505 15.77 -47.22 20.34
N GLU A 506 16.07 -47.69 19.12
CA GLU A 506 17.36 -47.46 18.45
C GLU A 506 17.58 -45.97 18.17
N LEU A 507 16.53 -45.28 17.71
CA LEU A 507 16.54 -43.83 17.52
C LEU A 507 16.85 -43.09 18.83
N VAL A 508 16.23 -43.50 19.93
CA VAL A 508 16.45 -42.89 21.26
C VAL A 508 17.91 -43.07 21.71
N ASP A 509 18.47 -44.26 21.53
CA ASP A 509 19.85 -44.56 21.90
C ASP A 509 20.87 -43.78 21.06
N LYS A 510 20.66 -43.68 19.74
CA LYS A 510 21.48 -42.83 18.87
C LYS A 510 21.44 -41.36 19.29
N LEU A 511 20.27 -40.83 19.61
CA LEU A 511 20.14 -39.43 20.04
C LEU A 511 20.76 -39.17 21.42
N ASN A 512 20.78 -40.17 22.31
CA ASN A 512 21.53 -40.09 23.56
C ASN A 512 23.04 -40.00 23.29
N GLN A 513 23.55 -40.78 22.33
CA GLN A 513 24.95 -40.69 21.91
C GLN A 513 25.27 -39.35 21.26
N VAL A 514 24.41 -38.84 20.36
CA VAL A 514 24.55 -37.49 19.78
C VAL A 514 24.68 -36.45 20.88
N THR A 515 23.80 -36.51 21.87
CA THR A 515 23.78 -35.57 23.00
C THR A 515 25.07 -35.64 23.82
N ALA A 516 25.61 -36.85 24.04
CA ALA A 516 26.89 -37.03 24.74
C ALA A 516 28.08 -36.46 23.96
N LEU A 517 28.07 -36.54 22.62
CA LEU A 517 29.15 -36.02 21.77
C LEU A 517 29.17 -34.49 21.71
N ILE A 518 27.99 -33.85 21.66
CA ILE A 518 27.89 -32.39 21.55
C ILE A 518 28.04 -31.66 22.89
N LYS A 519 27.69 -32.31 24.02
CA LYS A 519 27.77 -31.76 25.39
C LYS A 519 29.20 -31.72 25.92
N ARG A 520 30.02 -30.81 25.41
CA ARG A 520 31.40 -30.62 25.88
C ARG A 520 31.91 -29.18 25.76
N GLY A 521 32.99 -28.88 26.47
CA GLY A 521 33.78 -27.66 26.31
C GLY A 521 32.99 -26.36 26.48
N ILE A 522 33.35 -25.35 25.70
CA ILE A 522 32.83 -23.97 25.81
C ILE A 522 31.32 -23.85 25.58
N VAL A 523 30.72 -24.78 24.84
CA VAL A 523 29.30 -24.72 24.46
C VAL A 523 28.37 -24.91 25.65
N PHE A 524 28.80 -25.67 26.66
CA PHE A 524 28.02 -25.97 27.87
C PHE A 524 28.74 -25.49 29.13
N ALA A 525 29.47 -24.37 29.03
CA ALA A 525 30.07 -23.74 30.20
C ALA A 525 28.97 -23.30 31.19
N PRO A 526 29.16 -23.49 32.52
CA PRO A 526 28.19 -23.06 33.50
C PRO A 526 28.01 -21.54 33.45
N SER A 527 26.76 -21.10 33.58
CA SER A 527 26.46 -19.67 33.67
C SER A 527 27.11 -19.08 34.93
N LEU A 528 27.81 -17.96 34.73
CA LEU A 528 28.46 -17.20 35.79
C LEU A 528 27.47 -16.66 36.86
N TYR A 529 26.18 -16.59 36.54
CA TYR A 529 25.14 -16.13 37.46
C TYR A 529 24.66 -17.22 38.44
N PHE A 530 24.89 -18.50 38.13
CA PHE A 530 24.48 -19.62 38.97
C PHE A 530 25.66 -20.36 39.60
N SER A 531 26.90 -19.98 39.28
CA SER A 531 28.09 -20.50 39.94
C SER A 531 28.31 -19.80 41.28
N GLU A 532 27.77 -20.37 42.36
CA GLU A 532 28.06 -19.96 43.75
C GLU A 532 29.53 -20.18 44.19
N THR A 533 30.44 -20.52 43.27
CA THR A 533 31.82 -20.93 43.54
C THR A 533 32.86 -20.14 42.75
N ILE A 534 32.75 -18.81 42.72
CA ILE A 534 33.85 -17.92 42.28
C ILE A 534 34.25 -16.97 43.42
N THR A 535 34.55 -17.54 44.59
CA THR A 535 35.07 -16.78 45.75
C THR A 535 36.40 -17.26 46.30
N THR A 536 37.16 -18.09 45.56
CA THR A 536 38.57 -18.35 45.87
C THR A 536 39.39 -18.69 44.61
N LEU A 537 39.80 -17.66 43.89
CA LEU A 537 41.07 -17.58 43.14
C LEU A 537 41.64 -16.20 43.42
#